data_AF-A0A3N0ZVZ3-F1
#
_entry.id   AF-A0A3N0ZVZ3-F1
#
_cell.length_a   1.000
_cell.length_b   1.000
_cell.length_c   1.000
_cell.angle_alpha   90.00
_cell.angle_beta   90.00
_cell.angle_gamma   90.00
#
_symmetry.space_group_name_H-M   'P 1'
#
loop_
_entity.id
_entity.type
_entity.pdbx_description
1 polymer ?
#
loop_
_entity_poly.entity_id
_entity_poly.type
_entity_poly.pdbx_seq_one_letter_code
_entity_poly.pdbx_strand_id
1 'polypeptide(L)'
;MNTLIEVKIRICKIFICSICLGLFYSCSSVELPTIEDSVSKISMYKEKLNEVNNIINTKSNTKFSDKEVTVLVRKEMINAIFSSLSKDRKEDLEIIFRKTKNIIKDDVKVLGIEYTNYVDIDSGAVQLDLKSIKLINMMKDKISTVVEIEGNGKIAISAKHTGIGASVKSGIELYLKDTIEFKVESSKISEIILRPIPKKLNLKTKFSVEILKWKVPWRENIDLELADIISPITVPMNISTEVSLPYPQKNKKPGEFNYIPYMLKLFDSKVSILNENLTWEANFNIINKK
;
A
#
# COMPACT_ATOMS: atom_id res chain seq x y z
N MET A 1 -56.88 80.18 -24.95
CA MET A 1 -55.88 79.31 -24.28
C MET A 1 -56.45 77.97 -23.78
N ASN A 2 -57.69 77.58 -24.14
CA ASN A 2 -58.32 76.32 -23.69
C ASN A 2 -58.34 75.20 -24.75
N THR A 3 -58.18 75.50 -26.03
CA THR A 3 -58.24 74.50 -27.11
C THR A 3 -56.98 73.64 -27.24
N LEU A 4 -55.82 74.14 -26.82
CA LEU A 4 -54.54 73.41 -26.91
C LEU A 4 -54.37 72.33 -25.81
N ILE A 5 -55.08 72.48 -24.69
CA ILE A 5 -55.02 71.54 -23.55
C ILE A 5 -55.92 70.33 -23.82
N GLU A 6 -57.12 70.52 -24.40
CA GLU A 6 -58.01 69.41 -24.76
C GLU A 6 -57.43 68.47 -25.82
N VAL A 7 -56.69 69.02 -26.80
CA VAL A 7 -56.05 68.21 -27.85
C VAL A 7 -54.93 67.33 -27.27
N LYS A 8 -54.11 67.86 -26.34
CA LYS A 8 -53.07 67.07 -25.67
C LYS A 8 -53.65 65.94 -24.80
N ILE A 9 -54.77 66.17 -24.13
CA ILE A 9 -55.43 65.16 -23.28
C ILE A 9 -56.04 64.03 -24.14
N ARG A 10 -56.62 64.35 -25.31
CA ARG A 10 -57.15 63.33 -26.24
C ARG A 10 -56.03 62.47 -26.84
N ILE A 11 -54.92 63.07 -27.26
CA ILE A 11 -53.77 62.33 -27.81
C ILE A 11 -53.16 61.42 -26.74
N CYS A 12 -53.05 61.88 -25.49
CA CYS A 12 -52.51 61.07 -24.40
C CYS A 12 -53.40 59.86 -24.05
N LYS A 13 -54.74 60.01 -24.07
CA LYS A 13 -55.68 58.89 -23.89
C LYS A 13 -55.60 57.86 -25.01
N ILE A 14 -55.46 58.28 -26.26
CA ILE A 14 -55.32 57.37 -27.41
C ILE A 14 -53.98 56.62 -27.35
N PHE A 15 -52.91 57.30 -26.95
CA PHE A 15 -51.58 56.68 -26.82
C PHE A 15 -51.52 55.65 -25.68
N ILE A 16 -52.13 55.96 -24.52
CA ILE A 16 -52.24 55.02 -23.39
C ILE A 16 -53.11 53.81 -23.77
N CYS A 17 -54.23 53.99 -24.47
CA CYS A 17 -55.03 52.87 -24.98
C CYS A 17 -54.24 51.99 -25.97
N SER A 18 -53.46 52.59 -26.86
CA SER A 18 -52.66 51.84 -27.83
C SER A 18 -51.50 51.07 -27.19
N ILE A 19 -50.88 51.63 -26.13
CA ILE A 19 -49.83 50.93 -25.36
C ILE A 19 -50.44 49.77 -24.56
N CYS A 20 -51.61 49.96 -23.93
CA CYS A 20 -52.30 48.89 -23.23
C CYS A 20 -52.73 47.77 -24.19
N LEU A 21 -53.29 48.09 -25.37
CA LEU A 21 -53.65 47.10 -26.38
C LEU A 21 -52.43 46.33 -26.93
N GLY A 22 -51.27 46.99 -27.08
CA GLY A 22 -50.01 46.35 -27.46
C GLY A 22 -49.46 45.41 -26.38
N LEU A 23 -49.57 45.77 -25.10
CA LEU A 23 -49.15 44.93 -23.98
C LEU A 23 -50.07 43.70 -23.80
N PHE A 24 -51.38 43.82 -24.07
CA PHE A 24 -52.29 42.66 -24.06
C PHE A 24 -52.01 41.68 -25.22
N TYR A 25 -51.68 42.19 -26.42
CA TYR A 25 -51.28 41.34 -27.57
C TYR A 25 -49.92 40.64 -27.36
N SER A 26 -49.03 41.23 -26.56
CA SER A 26 -47.73 40.62 -26.25
C SER A 26 -47.80 39.58 -25.11
N CYS A 27 -48.93 39.47 -24.41
CA CYS A 27 -49.18 38.42 -23.42
C CYS A 27 -49.92 37.20 -23.99
N SER A 28 -50.46 37.27 -25.22
CA SER A 28 -51.12 36.12 -25.88
C SER A 28 -50.17 35.09 -26.49
N SER A 29 -48.84 35.28 -26.40
CA SER A 29 -47.84 34.33 -26.90
C SER A 29 -47.13 33.53 -25.80
N VAL A 30 -47.60 33.58 -24.56
CA VAL A 30 -47.16 32.62 -23.53
C VAL A 30 -48.00 31.36 -23.75
N GLU A 31 -47.49 30.44 -24.56
CA GLU A 31 -48.02 29.08 -24.65
C GLU A 31 -47.88 28.44 -23.28
N LEU A 32 -48.95 28.52 -22.48
CA LEU A 32 -49.09 27.71 -21.29
C LEU A 32 -49.11 26.25 -21.76
N PRO A 33 -48.30 25.37 -21.15
CA PRO A 33 -48.32 23.97 -21.53
C PRO A 33 -49.74 23.45 -21.38
N THR A 34 -50.19 22.69 -22.37
CA THR A 34 -51.51 22.06 -22.29
C THR A 34 -51.55 21.13 -21.07
N ILE A 35 -52.76 20.84 -20.60
CA ILE A 35 -52.96 19.87 -19.51
C ILE A 35 -52.32 18.52 -19.91
N GLU A 36 -52.41 18.15 -21.18
CA GLU A 36 -51.82 16.93 -21.75
C GLU A 36 -50.29 16.96 -21.73
N ASP A 37 -49.65 18.09 -22.09
CA ASP A 37 -48.18 18.25 -21.98
C ASP A 37 -47.69 18.20 -20.54
N SER A 38 -48.49 18.74 -19.62
CA SER A 38 -48.17 18.71 -18.19
C SER A 38 -48.31 17.30 -17.62
N VAL A 39 -49.37 16.58 -17.99
CA VAL A 39 -49.60 15.19 -17.58
C VAL A 39 -48.52 14.26 -18.14
N SER A 40 -48.11 14.42 -19.40
CA SER A 40 -47.04 13.61 -20.01
C SER A 40 -45.66 13.87 -19.38
N LYS A 41 -45.36 15.14 -19.04
CA LYS A 41 -44.13 15.46 -18.30
C LYS A 41 -44.17 14.88 -16.89
N ILE A 42 -45.29 15.00 -16.18
CA ILE A 42 -45.45 14.44 -14.82
C ILE A 42 -45.31 12.92 -14.85
N SER A 43 -45.92 12.22 -15.82
CA SER A 43 -45.78 10.76 -15.93
C SER A 43 -44.34 10.35 -16.21
N MET A 44 -43.65 11.05 -17.12
CA MET A 44 -42.22 10.79 -17.40
C MET A 44 -41.33 11.00 -16.16
N TYR A 45 -41.56 12.05 -15.38
CA TYR A 45 -40.81 12.27 -14.14
C TYR A 45 -41.18 11.28 -13.02
N LYS A 46 -42.42 10.81 -12.99
CA LYS A 46 -42.88 9.79 -12.04
C LYS A 46 -42.24 8.44 -12.32
N GLU A 47 -42.08 8.07 -13.59
CA GLU A 47 -41.32 6.87 -13.98
C GLU A 47 -39.85 6.97 -13.57
N LYS A 48 -39.19 8.10 -13.85
CA LYS A 48 -37.81 8.35 -13.41
C LYS A 48 -37.66 8.31 -11.89
N LEU A 49 -38.63 8.86 -11.14
CA LEU A 49 -38.65 8.77 -9.67
C LEU A 49 -38.81 7.34 -9.18
N ASN A 50 -39.66 6.54 -9.83
CA ASN A 50 -39.82 5.12 -9.49
C ASN A 50 -38.55 4.33 -9.78
N GLU A 51 -37.86 4.60 -10.88
CA GLU A 51 -36.59 3.98 -11.22
C GLU A 51 -35.50 4.33 -10.19
N VAL A 52 -35.37 5.61 -9.83
CA VAL A 52 -34.44 6.08 -8.78
C VAL A 52 -34.78 5.44 -7.44
N ASN A 53 -36.06 5.40 -7.05
CA ASN A 53 -36.50 4.75 -5.81
C ASN A 53 -36.23 3.25 -5.81
N ASN A 54 -36.38 2.56 -6.95
CA ASN A 54 -36.02 1.15 -7.07
C ASN A 54 -34.51 0.93 -6.94
N ILE A 55 -33.69 1.81 -7.51
CA ILE A 55 -32.22 1.78 -7.35
C ILE A 55 -31.84 2.03 -5.88
N ILE A 56 -32.48 2.98 -5.21
CA ILE A 56 -32.26 3.27 -3.79
C ILE A 56 -32.68 2.08 -2.94
N ASN A 57 -33.87 1.51 -3.17
CA ASN A 57 -34.41 0.40 -2.39
C ASN A 57 -33.58 -0.88 -2.57
N THR A 58 -33.18 -1.20 -3.80
CA THR A 58 -32.30 -2.36 -4.08
C THR A 58 -30.92 -2.19 -3.45
N LYS A 59 -30.35 -0.98 -3.41
CA LYS A 59 -29.10 -0.68 -2.70
C LYS A 59 -29.27 -0.55 -1.19
N SER A 60 -30.46 -0.23 -0.68
CA SER A 60 -30.72 -0.14 0.76
C SER A 60 -30.81 -1.52 1.43
N ASN A 61 -31.16 -2.56 0.66
CA ASN A 61 -31.27 -3.95 1.13
C ASN A 61 -29.93 -4.70 1.14
N THR A 62 -28.85 -4.13 0.61
CA THR A 62 -27.52 -4.68 0.87
C THR A 62 -27.12 -4.29 2.27
N LYS A 63 -26.84 -5.27 3.15
CA LYS A 63 -26.26 -5.03 4.48
C LYS A 63 -25.08 -4.06 4.32
N PHE A 64 -25.27 -2.82 4.75
CA PHE A 64 -24.16 -1.88 4.84
C PHE A 64 -23.15 -2.49 5.81
N SER A 65 -21.89 -2.54 5.39
CA SER A 65 -20.80 -2.78 6.32
C SER A 65 -20.87 -1.67 7.38
N ASP A 66 -20.64 -2.01 8.65
CA ASP A 66 -20.49 -1.00 9.71
C ASP A 66 -19.29 -0.06 9.45
N LYS A 67 -18.46 -0.40 8.46
CA LYS A 67 -17.30 0.37 8.00
C LYS A 67 -17.58 1.03 6.66
N GLU A 68 -17.23 2.31 6.57
CA GLU A 68 -17.52 3.17 5.42
C GLU A 68 -16.54 2.98 4.26
N VAL A 69 -15.31 2.51 4.55
CA VAL A 69 -14.29 2.19 3.55
C VAL A 69 -13.89 0.74 3.68
N THR A 70 -13.87 0.03 2.56
CA THR A 70 -13.32 -1.33 2.45
C THR A 70 -12.34 -1.38 1.28
N VAL A 71 -11.10 -1.76 1.56
CA VAL A 71 -10.06 -2.00 0.56
C VAL A 71 -9.74 -3.49 0.55
N LEU A 72 -9.88 -4.09 -0.62
CA LEU A 72 -9.51 -5.48 -0.86
C LEU A 72 -8.15 -5.53 -1.52
N VAL A 73 -7.16 -6.07 -0.81
CA VAL A 73 -5.80 -6.28 -1.27
C VAL A 73 -5.65 -7.74 -1.65
N ARG A 74 -5.47 -7.98 -2.95
CA ARG A 74 -5.25 -9.33 -3.48
C ARG A 74 -3.80 -9.77 -3.30
N LYS A 75 -3.60 -11.08 -3.21
CA LYS A 75 -2.28 -11.74 -3.12
C LYS A 75 -1.33 -11.29 -4.23
N GLU A 76 -1.83 -11.11 -5.45
CA GLU A 76 -1.03 -10.71 -6.61
C GLU A 76 -0.46 -9.30 -6.44
N MET A 77 -1.21 -8.38 -5.83
CA MET A 77 -0.74 -7.02 -5.56
C MET A 77 0.39 -7.02 -4.53
N ILE A 78 0.26 -7.81 -3.45
CA ILE A 78 1.32 -7.95 -2.44
C ILE A 78 2.57 -8.57 -3.07
N ASN A 79 2.40 -9.62 -3.88
CA ASN A 79 3.51 -10.25 -4.60
C ASN A 79 4.19 -9.30 -5.60
N ALA A 80 3.43 -8.42 -6.28
CA ALA A 80 4.00 -7.42 -7.16
C ALA A 80 4.89 -6.43 -6.38
N ILE A 81 4.40 -5.92 -5.25
CA ILE A 81 5.17 -5.03 -4.35
C ILE A 81 6.45 -5.73 -3.88
N PHE A 82 6.33 -6.96 -3.35
CA PHE A 82 7.46 -7.77 -2.91
C PHE A 82 8.48 -8.03 -4.02
N SER A 83 8.03 -8.31 -5.24
CA SER A 83 8.92 -8.52 -6.38
C SER A 83 9.67 -7.26 -6.82
N SER A 84 9.06 -6.08 -6.65
CA SER A 84 9.75 -4.80 -6.89
C SER A 84 10.81 -4.57 -5.82
N LEU A 85 10.46 -4.79 -4.55
CA LEU A 85 11.39 -4.62 -3.43
C LEU A 85 12.63 -5.53 -3.54
N SER A 86 12.50 -6.76 -4.05
CA SER A 86 13.64 -7.66 -4.22
C SER A 86 14.51 -7.36 -5.44
N LYS A 87 14.03 -6.60 -6.43
CA LYS A 87 14.80 -6.33 -7.67
C LYS A 87 15.70 -5.11 -7.59
N ASP A 88 15.28 -4.12 -6.81
CA ASP A 88 15.94 -2.81 -6.78
C ASP A 88 17.01 -2.70 -5.68
N ARG A 89 17.15 -3.74 -4.85
CA ARG A 89 18.07 -3.72 -3.71
C ARG A 89 19.30 -4.59 -3.97
N LYS A 90 20.46 -4.01 -3.66
CA LYS A 90 21.76 -4.68 -3.61
C LYS A 90 22.37 -4.31 -2.26
N GLU A 91 23.03 -5.26 -1.62
CA GLU A 91 23.69 -5.08 -0.31
C GLU A 91 22.69 -4.75 0.83
N ASP A 92 21.59 -5.50 0.91
CA ASP A 92 20.52 -5.30 1.91
C ASP A 92 20.96 -5.52 3.36
N LEU A 93 21.85 -6.49 3.56
CA LEU A 93 22.33 -6.89 4.87
C LEU A 93 23.84 -7.10 4.78
N GLU A 94 24.55 -6.60 5.79
CA GLU A 94 25.97 -6.88 5.96
C GLU A 94 26.17 -7.76 7.20
N ILE A 95 26.74 -8.94 7.01
CA ILE A 95 27.19 -9.80 8.10
C ILE A 95 28.67 -9.56 8.31
N ILE A 96 29.00 -8.97 9.47
CA ILE A 96 30.37 -8.75 9.90
C ILE A 96 30.81 -9.93 10.77
N PHE A 97 31.76 -10.70 10.26
CA PHE A 97 32.45 -11.75 11.00
C PHE A 97 33.53 -11.12 11.87
N ARG A 98 33.37 -11.25 13.19
CA ARG A 98 34.39 -10.85 14.17
C ARG A 98 35.28 -12.04 14.49
N LYS A 99 36.41 -11.76 15.13
CA LYS A 99 37.31 -12.82 15.60
C LYS A 99 36.57 -13.85 16.44
N THR A 100 36.59 -15.11 16.01
CA THR A 100 35.96 -16.20 16.73
C THR A 100 36.95 -16.89 17.66
N LYS A 101 36.43 -17.70 18.58
CA LYS A 101 37.25 -18.75 19.21
C LYS A 101 37.61 -19.81 18.16
N ASN A 102 38.58 -20.67 18.48
CA ASN A 102 38.96 -21.83 17.67
C ASN A 102 37.70 -22.64 17.33
N ILE A 103 37.33 -22.64 16.05
CA ILE A 103 36.17 -23.37 15.53
C ILE A 103 36.49 -24.86 15.50
N ILE A 104 37.73 -25.18 15.11
CA ILE A 104 38.30 -26.51 15.22
C ILE A 104 39.51 -26.39 16.14
N LYS A 105 39.61 -27.31 17.11
CA LYS A 105 40.76 -27.44 17.99
C LYS A 105 41.10 -28.92 18.10
N ASP A 106 42.35 -29.26 17.80
CA ASP A 106 42.86 -30.62 17.94
C ASP A 106 44.23 -30.57 18.62
N ASP A 107 44.30 -31.20 19.80
CA ASP A 107 45.52 -31.25 20.60
C ASP A 107 46.26 -32.55 20.27
N VAL A 108 47.40 -32.44 19.58
CA VAL A 108 48.14 -33.59 19.06
C VAL A 108 49.50 -33.70 19.76
N LYS A 109 49.87 -34.94 20.11
CA LYS A 109 51.18 -35.27 20.68
C LYS A 109 51.92 -36.25 19.76
N VAL A 110 53.03 -35.80 19.19
CA VAL A 110 53.89 -36.65 18.33
C VAL A 110 55.32 -36.58 18.87
N LEU A 111 55.92 -37.74 19.14
CA LEU A 111 57.31 -37.86 19.60
C LEU A 111 57.63 -37.01 20.85
N GLY A 112 56.67 -36.86 21.77
CA GLY A 112 56.85 -36.10 23.02
C GLY A 112 56.65 -34.58 22.89
N ILE A 113 56.45 -34.06 21.68
CA ILE A 113 56.12 -32.66 21.44
C ILE A 113 54.60 -32.52 21.38
N GLU A 114 54.06 -31.60 22.17
CA GLU A 114 52.64 -31.27 22.21
C GLU A 114 52.38 -30.00 21.39
N TYR A 115 51.43 -30.06 20.48
CA TYR A 115 50.98 -28.89 19.74
C TYR A 115 49.47 -28.92 19.49
N THR A 116 48.87 -27.74 19.54
CA THR A 116 47.46 -27.54 19.21
C THR A 116 47.34 -27.10 17.76
N ASN A 117 46.62 -27.88 16.97
CA ASN A 117 46.11 -27.46 15.68
C ASN A 117 44.79 -26.70 15.89
N TYR A 118 44.59 -25.61 15.15
CA TYR A 118 43.33 -24.89 15.22
C TYR A 118 42.99 -24.19 13.91
N VAL A 119 41.71 -23.85 13.78
CA VAL A 119 41.18 -22.95 12.74
C VAL A 119 40.26 -21.94 13.42
N ASP A 120 40.46 -20.66 13.18
CA ASP A 120 39.60 -19.56 13.62
C ASP A 120 39.32 -18.57 12.49
N ILE A 121 38.23 -17.81 12.61
CA ILE A 121 37.95 -16.67 11.73
C ILE A 121 38.50 -15.43 12.42
N ASP A 122 39.35 -14.67 11.75
CA ASP A 122 39.89 -13.41 12.28
C ASP A 122 38.93 -12.25 12.04
N SER A 123 38.45 -12.13 10.81
CA SER A 123 37.57 -11.06 10.38
C SER A 123 36.93 -11.37 9.03
N GLY A 124 35.86 -10.67 8.68
CA GLY A 124 35.35 -10.65 7.32
C GLY A 124 34.00 -9.95 7.23
N ALA A 125 33.57 -9.71 6.01
CA ALA A 125 32.29 -9.11 5.73
C ALA A 125 31.64 -9.83 4.54
N VAL A 126 30.35 -10.07 4.66
CA VAL A 126 29.54 -10.62 3.58
C VAL A 126 28.33 -9.74 3.39
N GLN A 127 28.16 -9.26 2.16
CA GLN A 127 26.96 -8.58 1.74
C GLN A 127 25.97 -9.62 1.24
N LEU A 128 24.76 -9.56 1.77
CA LEU A 128 23.65 -10.39 1.36
C LEU A 128 22.64 -9.55 0.58
N ASP A 129 22.09 -10.16 -0.47
CA ASP A 129 21.01 -9.59 -1.26
C ASP A 129 19.73 -10.37 -1.01
N LEU A 130 18.61 -9.66 -0.90
CA LEU A 130 17.29 -10.26 -0.97
C LEU A 130 16.99 -10.69 -2.42
N LYS A 131 17.14 -11.99 -2.73
CA LYS A 131 16.90 -12.51 -4.09
C LYS A 131 15.41 -12.62 -4.41
N SER A 132 14.61 -13.09 -3.46
CA SER A 132 13.16 -13.13 -3.65
C SER A 132 12.39 -13.10 -2.34
N ILE A 133 11.22 -12.48 -2.40
CA ILE A 133 10.18 -12.59 -1.37
C ILE A 133 8.85 -12.88 -2.07
N LYS A 134 8.17 -13.95 -1.66
CA LYS A 134 6.93 -14.42 -2.29
C LYS A 134 5.91 -14.82 -1.25
N LEU A 135 4.73 -14.21 -1.31
CA LEU A 135 3.56 -14.58 -0.55
C LEU A 135 3.01 -15.93 -1.02
N ILE A 136 3.02 -16.91 -0.11
CA ILE A 136 2.52 -18.27 -0.35
C ILE A 136 1.04 -18.36 0.02
N ASN A 137 0.71 -17.88 1.22
CA ASN A 137 -0.60 -18.09 1.81
C ASN A 137 -0.96 -16.94 2.74
N MET A 138 -2.26 -16.70 2.90
CA MET A 138 -2.85 -15.77 3.86
C MET A 138 -3.98 -16.48 4.58
N MET A 139 -3.83 -16.69 5.89
CA MET A 139 -4.84 -17.37 6.71
C MET A 139 -5.06 -16.63 8.02
N LYS A 140 -6.33 -16.34 8.34
CA LYS A 140 -6.77 -15.68 9.58
C LYS A 140 -6.15 -14.29 9.78
N ASP A 141 -5.08 -14.21 10.55
CA ASP A 141 -4.31 -13.01 10.86
C ASP A 141 -2.83 -13.17 10.48
N LYS A 142 -2.51 -14.17 9.63
CA LYS A 142 -1.15 -14.51 9.25
C LYS A 142 -0.93 -14.49 7.74
N ILE A 143 0.26 -14.02 7.37
CA ILE A 143 0.82 -14.03 6.03
C ILE A 143 2.06 -14.92 6.04
N SER A 144 2.11 -15.93 5.19
CA SER A 144 3.29 -16.80 5.03
C SER A 144 4.02 -16.47 3.73
N THR A 145 5.31 -16.16 3.83
CA THR A 145 6.16 -15.78 2.68
C THR A 145 7.37 -16.67 2.58
N VAL A 146 7.77 -17.09 1.38
CA VAL A 146 9.14 -17.59 1.15
C VAL A 146 10.06 -16.40 0.99
N VAL A 147 11.15 -16.39 1.74
CA VAL A 147 12.25 -15.44 1.61
C VAL A 147 13.50 -16.19 1.18
N GLU A 148 14.17 -15.67 0.16
CA GLU A 148 15.43 -16.18 -0.37
C GLU A 148 16.46 -15.06 -0.35
N ILE A 149 17.55 -15.28 0.40
CA ILE A 149 18.66 -14.36 0.61
C ILE A 149 19.93 -15.10 0.22
N GLU A 150 20.80 -14.43 -0.54
CA GLU A 150 22.09 -14.99 -0.94
C GLU A 150 23.13 -13.88 -0.92
N GLY A 151 24.35 -14.21 -0.51
CA GLY A 151 25.46 -13.28 -0.57
C GLY A 151 26.81 -13.96 -0.64
N ASN A 152 27.78 -13.21 -1.13
CA ASN A 152 29.15 -13.67 -1.30
C ASN A 152 30.09 -12.64 -0.69
N GLY A 153 31.16 -13.12 -0.06
CA GLY A 153 32.12 -12.23 0.56
C GLY A 153 33.47 -12.89 0.76
N LYS A 154 34.30 -12.23 1.56
CA LYS A 154 35.64 -12.72 1.90
C LYS A 154 35.81 -12.69 3.41
N ILE A 155 36.38 -13.77 3.93
CA ILE A 155 36.77 -13.88 5.33
C ILE A 155 38.27 -14.17 5.43
N ALA A 156 38.91 -13.62 6.43
CA ALA A 156 40.25 -13.98 6.85
C ALA A 156 40.15 -15.11 7.87
N ILE A 157 40.80 -16.22 7.56
CA ILE A 157 40.89 -17.41 8.40
C ILE A 157 42.34 -17.54 8.84
N SER A 158 42.55 -17.75 10.13
CA SER A 158 43.84 -18.18 10.66
C SER A 158 43.77 -19.65 11.02
N ALA A 159 44.85 -20.36 10.73
CA ALA A 159 44.97 -21.78 11.01
C ALA A 159 46.38 -22.07 11.51
N LYS A 160 46.49 -23.06 12.39
CA LYS A 160 47.76 -23.62 12.82
C LYS A 160 47.73 -25.12 12.63
N HIS A 161 48.70 -25.65 11.90
CA HIS A 161 48.87 -27.09 11.72
C HIS A 161 50.33 -27.45 11.98
N THR A 162 50.58 -28.46 12.81
CA THR A 162 51.92 -28.96 13.17
C THR A 162 52.90 -27.87 13.65
N GLY A 163 52.39 -26.85 14.34
CA GLY A 163 53.18 -25.71 14.81
C GLY A 163 53.33 -24.57 13.81
N ILE A 164 53.01 -24.79 12.53
CA ILE A 164 53.10 -23.80 11.45
C ILE A 164 51.78 -23.02 11.36
N GLY A 165 51.84 -21.70 11.52
CA GLY A 165 50.71 -20.80 11.32
C GLY A 165 50.52 -20.44 9.85
N ALA A 166 49.28 -20.37 9.39
CA ALA A 166 48.89 -19.91 8.07
C ALA A 166 47.66 -19.02 8.19
N SER A 167 47.64 -17.92 7.43
CA SER A 167 46.47 -17.05 7.29
C SER A 167 46.02 -17.05 5.84
N VAL A 168 44.73 -17.27 5.58
CA VAL A 168 44.16 -17.33 4.23
C VAL A 168 42.94 -16.42 4.15
N LYS A 169 42.86 -15.64 3.06
CA LYS A 169 41.62 -14.96 2.67
C LYS A 169 40.79 -15.92 1.82
N SER A 170 39.69 -16.39 2.37
CA SER A 170 38.81 -17.39 1.77
C SER A 170 37.53 -16.75 1.28
N GLY A 171 37.00 -17.26 0.16
CA GLY A 171 35.66 -16.92 -0.28
C GLY A 171 34.62 -17.58 0.63
N ILE A 172 33.56 -16.86 0.96
CA ILE A 172 32.40 -17.39 1.66
C ILE A 172 31.15 -17.11 0.83
N GLU A 173 30.31 -18.13 0.73
CA GLU A 173 28.98 -18.05 0.12
C GLU A 173 27.95 -18.32 1.22
N LEU A 174 26.96 -17.45 1.34
CA LEU A 174 25.88 -17.52 2.31
C LEU A 174 24.55 -17.66 1.58
N TYR A 175 23.72 -18.59 2.03
CA TYR A 175 22.42 -18.84 1.41
C TYR A 175 21.35 -19.19 2.45
N LEU A 176 20.22 -18.51 2.36
CA LEU A 176 19.03 -18.75 3.18
C LEU A 176 17.81 -18.80 2.28
N LYS A 177 17.04 -19.87 2.40
CA LYS A 177 15.73 -19.98 1.78
C LYS A 177 14.78 -20.65 2.75
N ASP A 178 13.82 -19.89 3.24
CA ASP A 178 12.89 -20.38 4.25
C ASP A 178 11.53 -19.67 4.18
N THR A 179 10.53 -20.29 4.79
CA THR A 179 9.19 -19.72 4.97
C THR A 179 9.13 -18.96 6.29
N ILE A 180 8.72 -17.70 6.19
CA ILE A 180 8.58 -16.74 7.29
C ILE A 180 7.11 -16.40 7.43
N GLU A 181 6.60 -16.46 8.65
CA GLU A 181 5.23 -16.04 8.97
C GLU A 181 5.23 -14.63 9.56
N PHE A 182 4.29 -13.82 9.10
CA PHE A 182 4.01 -12.49 9.62
C PHE A 182 2.61 -12.48 10.20
N LYS A 183 2.46 -11.93 11.40
CA LYS A 183 1.16 -11.55 11.95
C LYS A 183 0.77 -10.19 11.38
N VAL A 184 -0.46 -10.10 10.90
CA VAL A 184 -1.02 -8.91 10.27
C VAL A 184 -1.83 -8.13 11.30
N GLU A 185 -1.46 -6.86 11.51
CA GLU A 185 -2.11 -5.97 12.46
C GLU A 185 -2.46 -4.65 11.77
N SER A 186 -3.56 -4.01 12.20
CA SER A 186 -3.86 -2.64 11.77
C SER A 186 -3.18 -1.64 12.71
N SER A 187 -2.53 -0.63 12.14
CA SER A 187 -2.11 0.56 12.89
C SER A 187 -3.33 1.42 13.24
N LYS A 188 -3.14 2.43 14.11
CA LYS A 188 -4.15 3.47 14.38
C LYS A 188 -4.28 4.46 13.22
N ILE A 189 -3.29 4.51 12.32
CA ILE A 189 -3.16 5.50 11.26
C ILE A 189 -2.95 4.74 9.95
N SER A 190 -4.04 4.36 9.26
CA SER A 190 -4.07 3.90 7.84
C SER A 190 -2.91 3.02 7.34
N GLU A 191 -2.39 2.14 8.19
CA GLU A 191 -1.23 1.30 7.89
C GLU A 191 -1.50 -0.13 8.31
N ILE A 192 -0.92 -1.05 7.55
CA ILE A 192 -0.88 -2.47 7.91
C ILE A 192 0.52 -2.76 8.43
N ILE A 193 0.61 -3.34 9.62
CA ILE A 193 1.87 -3.76 10.24
C ILE A 193 1.99 -5.27 10.08
N LEU A 194 3.08 -5.71 9.45
CA LEU A 194 3.46 -7.11 9.33
C LEU A 194 4.56 -7.40 10.36
N ARG A 195 4.21 -8.08 11.44
CA ARG A 195 5.16 -8.46 12.50
C ARG A 195 5.69 -9.87 12.26
N PRO A 196 6.99 -10.08 12.10
CA PRO A 196 7.54 -11.43 11.95
C PRO A 196 7.27 -12.25 13.21
N ILE A 197 6.85 -13.50 13.03
CA ILE A 197 6.68 -14.46 14.13
C ILE A 197 8.05 -15.09 14.42
N PRO A 198 8.56 -15.02 15.67
CA PRO A 198 9.88 -15.52 16.02
C PRO A 198 10.12 -16.95 15.53
N LYS A 199 11.25 -17.15 14.83
CA LYS A 199 11.64 -18.44 14.25
C LYS A 199 13.16 -18.51 14.16
N LYS A 200 13.73 -19.69 14.37
CA LYS A 200 15.12 -19.98 14.05
C LYS A 200 15.28 -20.30 12.57
N LEU A 201 16.27 -19.69 11.94
CA LEU A 201 16.58 -19.84 10.53
C LEU A 201 17.96 -20.45 10.38
N ASN A 202 18.12 -21.34 9.40
CA ASN A 202 19.40 -21.99 9.15
C ASN A 202 20.07 -21.32 7.95
N LEU A 203 21.08 -20.50 8.21
CA LEU A 203 21.92 -19.93 7.19
C LEU A 203 22.95 -20.96 6.75
N LYS A 204 22.85 -21.40 5.49
CA LYS A 204 23.82 -22.32 4.90
C LYS A 204 25.05 -21.53 4.50
N THR A 205 26.20 -21.95 5.00
CA THR A 205 27.48 -21.30 4.72
C THR A 205 28.39 -22.28 4.00
N LYS A 206 29.12 -21.77 3.00
CA LYS A 206 30.12 -22.53 2.26
C LYS A 206 31.40 -21.71 2.20
N PHE A 207 32.43 -22.23 2.83
CA PHE A 207 33.77 -21.69 2.80
C PHE A 207 34.59 -22.35 1.69
N SER A 208 35.38 -21.56 0.97
CA SER A 208 36.37 -22.06 0.01
C SER A 208 37.75 -21.60 0.44
N VAL A 209 38.45 -22.46 1.19
CA VAL A 209 39.79 -22.17 1.73
C VAL A 209 40.85 -22.67 0.77
N GLU A 210 41.77 -21.81 0.37
CA GLU A 210 42.91 -22.17 -0.49
C GLU A 210 44.19 -22.27 0.36
N ILE A 211 44.69 -23.49 0.55
CA ILE A 211 45.93 -23.76 1.28
C ILE A 211 46.89 -24.43 0.30
N LEU A 212 48.04 -23.81 0.00
CA LEU A 212 49.06 -24.36 -0.91
C LEU A 212 48.50 -24.78 -2.28
N LYS A 213 47.61 -23.97 -2.88
CA LYS A 213 46.86 -24.23 -4.14
C LYS A 213 45.82 -25.35 -4.06
N TRP A 214 45.63 -25.99 -2.90
CA TRP A 214 44.54 -26.92 -2.68
C TRP A 214 43.32 -26.16 -2.15
N LYS A 215 42.17 -26.33 -2.82
CA LYS A 215 40.89 -25.73 -2.41
C LYS A 215 40.07 -26.74 -1.62
N VAL A 216 39.88 -26.49 -0.34
CA VAL A 216 39.06 -27.34 0.54
C VAL A 216 37.70 -26.67 0.74
N PRO A 217 36.61 -27.22 0.17
CA PRO A 217 35.27 -26.73 0.44
C PRO A 217 34.81 -27.21 1.82
N TRP A 218 34.36 -26.29 2.66
CA TRP A 218 33.81 -26.59 3.97
C TRP A 218 32.42 -25.99 4.09
N ARG A 219 31.48 -26.72 4.70
CA ARG A 219 30.08 -26.28 4.86
C ARG A 219 29.70 -26.33 6.33
N GLU A 220 29.00 -25.29 6.76
CA GLU A 220 28.48 -25.17 8.11
C GLU A 220 27.10 -24.51 8.06
N ASN A 221 26.24 -24.84 9.02
CA ASN A 221 24.96 -24.18 9.19
C ASN A 221 25.06 -23.27 10.41
N ILE A 222 24.72 -22.00 10.21
CA ILE A 222 24.65 -21.02 11.30
C ILE A 222 23.17 -20.82 11.64
N ASP A 223 22.83 -21.07 12.90
CA ASP A 223 21.50 -20.77 13.42
C ASP A 223 21.37 -19.26 13.64
N LEU A 224 20.34 -18.65 13.05
CA LEU A 224 20.01 -17.24 13.20
C LEU A 224 18.62 -17.08 13.80
N GLU A 225 18.40 -16.01 14.56
CA GLU A 225 17.05 -15.61 14.95
C GLU A 225 16.45 -14.72 13.88
N LEU A 226 15.21 -14.99 13.48
CA LEU A 226 14.51 -14.17 12.49
C LEU A 226 14.45 -12.68 12.89
N ALA A 227 14.36 -12.40 14.20
CA ALA A 227 14.32 -11.04 14.73
C ALA A 227 15.60 -10.24 14.44
N ASP A 228 16.74 -10.93 14.24
CA ASP A 228 18.02 -10.30 13.89
C ASP A 228 18.10 -9.93 12.40
N ILE A 229 17.24 -10.53 11.57
CA ILE A 229 17.28 -10.39 10.10
C ILE A 229 16.16 -9.48 9.60
N ILE A 230 14.95 -9.63 10.14
CA ILE A 230 13.76 -8.97 9.61
C ILE A 230 13.07 -8.16 10.71
N SER A 231 13.01 -6.84 10.52
CA SER A 231 12.20 -5.94 11.33
C SER A 231 10.72 -5.98 10.91
N PRO A 232 9.78 -5.56 11.79
CA PRO A 232 8.38 -5.35 11.39
C PRO A 232 8.27 -4.44 10.17
N ILE A 233 7.43 -4.82 9.21
CA ILE A 233 7.23 -4.08 7.96
C ILE A 233 5.94 -3.28 8.07
N THR A 234 6.00 -1.97 7.79
CA THR A 234 4.81 -1.11 7.73
C THR A 234 4.44 -0.88 6.27
N VAL A 235 3.25 -1.32 5.88
CA VAL A 235 2.71 -1.12 4.54
C VAL A 235 1.73 0.05 4.60
N PRO A 236 2.06 1.21 3.99
CA PRO A 236 1.14 2.33 3.94
C PRO A 236 -0.02 1.95 3.02
N MET A 237 -1.25 2.09 3.53
CA MET A 237 -2.43 2.08 2.66
C MET A 237 -2.49 3.48 2.04
N ASN A 238 -1.77 3.70 0.92
CA ASN A 238 -1.80 4.94 0.14
C ASN A 238 -3.18 5.14 -0.51
N ILE A 239 -4.21 5.27 0.31
CA ILE A 239 -5.54 5.65 -0.11
C ILE A 239 -5.47 7.15 -0.31
N SER A 240 -5.64 7.61 -1.55
CA SER A 240 -5.81 9.03 -1.81
C SER A 240 -7.04 9.48 -1.04
N THR A 241 -6.81 10.22 0.05
CA THR A 241 -7.86 10.71 0.92
C THR A 241 -8.47 12.00 0.41
N GLU A 242 -8.12 12.47 -0.79
CA GLU A 242 -8.70 13.70 -1.33
C GLU A 242 -9.95 13.40 -2.13
N VAL A 243 -11.10 13.89 -1.65
CA VAL A 243 -12.39 13.82 -2.37
C VAL A 243 -12.83 15.23 -2.71
N SER A 244 -13.25 15.40 -3.96
CA SER A 244 -13.80 16.65 -4.47
C SER A 244 -15.33 16.62 -4.35
N LEU A 245 -15.89 17.46 -3.49
CA LEU A 245 -17.36 17.56 -3.33
C LEU A 245 -17.90 18.78 -4.09
N PRO A 246 -19.07 18.65 -4.74
CA PRO A 246 -19.69 19.76 -5.44
C PRO A 246 -20.17 20.82 -4.43
N TYR A 247 -19.82 22.08 -4.69
CA TYR A 247 -20.27 23.22 -3.90
C TYR A 247 -21.25 24.09 -4.70
N PRO A 248 -22.50 24.27 -4.25
CA PRO A 248 -23.48 25.09 -4.96
C PRO A 248 -23.11 26.57 -4.84
N GLN A 249 -22.97 27.26 -5.98
CA GLN A 249 -22.79 28.72 -6.03
C GLN A 249 -24.00 29.40 -6.67
N LYS A 250 -24.35 30.58 -6.15
CA LYS A 250 -25.55 31.34 -6.54
C LYS A 250 -25.56 31.85 -7.99
N ASN A 251 -24.40 31.93 -8.66
CA ASN A 251 -24.23 32.68 -9.92
C ASN A 251 -23.75 31.84 -11.12
N LYS A 252 -23.90 30.51 -11.12
CA LYS A 252 -23.49 29.64 -12.24
C LYS A 252 -24.67 29.04 -13.00
N LYS A 253 -24.45 28.70 -14.28
CA LYS A 253 -25.47 28.06 -15.14
C LYS A 253 -25.86 26.68 -14.59
N PRO A 254 -27.10 26.23 -14.82
CA PRO A 254 -27.51 24.87 -14.46
C PRO A 254 -26.56 23.82 -15.05
N GLY A 255 -25.99 22.96 -14.20
CA GLY A 255 -25.04 21.91 -14.59
C GLY A 255 -23.54 22.25 -14.38
N GLU A 256 -23.19 23.50 -14.05
CA GLU A 256 -21.82 23.86 -13.70
C GLU A 256 -21.58 23.79 -12.19
N PHE A 257 -20.76 22.83 -11.76
CA PHE A 257 -20.34 22.68 -10.36
C PHE A 257 -18.88 23.09 -10.19
N ASN A 258 -18.58 23.83 -9.12
CA ASN A 258 -17.23 23.93 -8.61
C ASN A 258 -17.01 22.83 -7.59
N TYR A 259 -15.82 22.24 -7.61
CA TYR A 259 -15.43 21.19 -6.69
C TYR A 259 -14.46 21.74 -5.66
N ILE A 260 -14.76 21.52 -4.39
CA ILE A 260 -13.86 21.86 -3.29
C ILE A 260 -13.19 20.56 -2.84
N PRO A 261 -11.84 20.54 -2.74
CA PRO A 261 -11.14 19.39 -2.22
C PRO A 261 -11.33 19.27 -0.71
N TYR A 262 -11.66 18.07 -0.25
CA TYR A 262 -11.72 17.69 1.15
C TYR A 262 -10.75 16.55 1.41
N MET A 263 -10.14 16.54 2.59
CA MET A 263 -9.34 15.40 3.06
C MET A 263 -10.20 14.44 3.87
N LEU A 264 -10.09 13.15 3.60
CA LEU A 264 -10.67 12.06 4.36
C LEU A 264 -9.66 11.63 5.44
N LYS A 265 -10.01 11.82 6.70
CA LYS A 265 -9.24 11.23 7.80
C LYS A 265 -9.80 9.86 8.13
N LEU A 266 -8.99 8.84 7.93
CA LEU A 266 -9.35 7.44 8.22
C LEU A 266 -9.08 7.14 9.71
N PHE A 267 -10.00 6.43 10.35
CA PHE A 267 -9.90 6.03 11.76
C PHE A 267 -10.60 4.69 12.02
N ASP A 268 -10.37 4.10 13.20
CA ASP A 268 -10.90 2.80 13.61
C ASP A 268 -10.71 1.71 12.55
N SER A 269 -9.50 1.64 11.99
CA SER A 269 -9.19 0.66 10.97
C SER A 269 -9.11 -0.75 11.54
N LYS A 270 -9.49 -1.73 10.73
CA LYS A 270 -9.43 -3.15 11.01
C LYS A 270 -8.85 -3.86 9.80
N VAL A 271 -8.09 -4.92 10.05
CA VAL A 271 -7.63 -5.83 9.00
C VAL A 271 -8.21 -7.21 9.27
N SER A 272 -8.65 -7.87 8.21
CA SER A 272 -9.07 -9.27 8.24
C SER A 272 -8.60 -9.99 6.99
N ILE A 273 -8.36 -11.29 7.08
CA ILE A 273 -8.02 -12.13 5.93
C ILE A 273 -9.16 -13.11 5.71
N LEU A 274 -9.76 -13.05 4.52
CA LEU A 274 -10.87 -13.91 4.08
C LEU A 274 -10.56 -14.43 2.68
N ASN A 275 -10.60 -15.76 2.50
CA ASN A 275 -10.41 -16.42 1.20
C ASN A 275 -9.16 -15.95 0.43
N GLU A 276 -7.99 -15.96 1.07
CA GLU A 276 -6.73 -15.45 0.48
C GLU A 276 -6.79 -13.97 0.01
N ASN A 277 -7.69 -13.16 0.57
CA ASN A 277 -7.70 -11.72 0.36
C ASN A 277 -7.53 -11.00 1.70
N LEU A 278 -6.66 -10.00 1.71
CA LEU A 278 -6.51 -9.11 2.84
C LEU A 278 -7.54 -7.98 2.67
N THR A 279 -8.44 -7.86 3.63
CA THR A 279 -9.46 -6.82 3.68
C THR A 279 -9.07 -5.83 4.76
N TRP A 280 -8.83 -4.59 4.35
CA TRP A 280 -8.63 -3.46 5.25
C TRP A 280 -9.92 -2.62 5.26
N GLU A 281 -10.45 -2.35 6.44
CA GLU A 281 -11.70 -1.62 6.62
C GLU A 281 -11.45 -0.43 7.55
N ALA A 282 -12.10 0.71 7.32
CA ALA A 282 -12.01 1.87 8.20
C ALA A 282 -13.25 2.77 8.11
N ASN A 283 -13.38 3.64 9.10
CA ASN A 283 -14.31 4.78 9.06
C ASN A 283 -13.58 6.01 8.55
N PHE A 284 -14.31 6.98 8.01
CA PHE A 284 -13.72 8.24 7.55
C PHE A 284 -14.43 9.45 8.13
N ASN A 285 -13.68 10.54 8.30
CA ASN A 285 -14.24 11.85 8.58
C ASN A 285 -13.74 12.85 7.55
N ILE A 286 -14.64 13.71 7.07
CA ILE A 286 -14.33 14.73 6.08
C ILE A 286 -13.78 15.96 6.80
N ILE A 287 -12.54 16.33 6.47
CA ILE A 287 -11.86 17.50 7.00
C ILE A 287 -11.67 18.51 5.87
N ASN A 288 -12.07 19.75 6.11
CA ASN A 288 -11.86 20.83 5.17
C ASN A 288 -10.36 21.12 5.04
N LYS A 289 -9.85 21.06 3.81
CA LYS A 289 -8.47 21.39 3.47
C LYS A 289 -8.38 22.93 3.46
N LYS A 290 -8.02 23.52 4.61
CA LYS A 290 -7.74 24.96 4.72
C LYS A 290 -6.59 25.36 3.80
#